data_AF-B7QEU3-F1
#
_entry.id   AF-B7QEU3-F1
#
_cell.length_a   1.000
_cell.length_b   1.000
_cell.length_c   1.000
_cell.angle_alpha   90.00
_cell.angle_beta   90.00
_cell.angle_gamma   90.00
#
_symmetry.space_group_name_H-M   'P 1'
#
loop_
_entity.id
_entity.type
_entity.pdbx_description
1 polymer ?
#
loop_
_entity_poly.entity_id
_entity_poly.type
_entity_poly.pdbx_seq_one_letter_code
_entity_poly.pdbx_strand_id
1 'polypeptide(L)'
;MILGAGKHGTEDMEVSRPRFVQEPPSRVVFSNSTGAKVPCAVSGYPRPSVTWYSHQGHALAASVGGSDAGPSVVANGLRRVLPDGSLAFRAFSEREYAPELHHATYRCSATNAVGTLVSRDVKVRADTRSLARRRGSKRRGLRESAVGSAGNTAHNDSLLTGEACCILPRERCKTEKEFSEKGQRMRSKNPSLPRS
;
A
#
# COMPACT_ATOMS: atom_id res chain seq x y z
N MET A 1 -37.94 43.81 -44.30
CA MET A 1 -37.52 42.50 -43.77
C MET A 1 -36.00 42.49 -43.77
N ILE A 2 -35.34 42.58 -42.61
CA ILE A 2 -33.88 42.41 -42.52
C ILE A 2 -33.64 41.08 -41.81
N LEU A 3 -32.96 40.19 -42.52
CA LEU A 3 -32.63 38.82 -42.12
C LEU A 3 -31.70 38.83 -40.91
N GLY A 4 -32.03 37.99 -39.92
CA GLY A 4 -31.23 37.81 -38.71
C GLY A 4 -29.90 37.15 -39.00
N ALA A 5 -28.83 37.70 -38.42
CA ALA A 5 -27.57 37.00 -38.29
C ALA A 5 -27.58 36.22 -36.97
N GLY A 6 -28.05 34.97 -37.03
CA GLY A 6 -27.81 33.99 -35.98
C GLY A 6 -26.32 33.67 -35.95
N LYS A 7 -25.56 34.32 -35.06
CA LYS A 7 -24.18 33.89 -34.79
C LYS A 7 -24.26 32.54 -34.08
N HIS A 8 -23.93 31.49 -34.83
CA HIS A 8 -23.60 30.18 -34.30
C HIS A 8 -22.63 30.35 -33.13
N GLY A 9 -23.07 29.91 -31.95
CA GLY A 9 -22.21 29.76 -30.80
C GLY A 9 -21.12 28.75 -31.13
N THR A 10 -19.94 29.24 -31.50
CA THR A 10 -18.72 28.54 -31.16
C THR A 10 -18.65 28.66 -29.64
N GLU A 11 -19.09 27.62 -28.94
CA GLU A 11 -18.72 27.42 -27.54
C GLU A 11 -17.19 27.36 -27.54
N ASP A 12 -16.56 28.51 -27.30
CA ASP A 12 -15.13 28.59 -27.05
C ASP A 12 -14.92 27.74 -25.81
N MET A 13 -14.42 26.52 -26.02
CA MET A 13 -14.12 25.63 -24.93
C MET A 13 -12.96 26.29 -24.20
N GLU A 14 -13.31 27.02 -23.14
CA GLU A 14 -12.42 27.96 -22.46
C GLU A 14 -11.15 27.23 -22.04
N VAL A 15 -10.03 27.63 -22.63
CA VAL A 15 -8.72 27.05 -22.36
C VAL A 15 -8.41 27.23 -20.87
N SER A 16 -8.27 26.11 -20.16
CA SER A 16 -8.18 26.09 -18.70
C SER A 16 -7.10 25.15 -18.20
N ARG A 17 -6.39 25.56 -17.14
CA ARG A 17 -5.40 24.71 -16.45
C ARG A 17 -6.08 23.49 -15.81
N PRO A 18 -5.33 22.40 -15.59
CA PRO A 18 -5.87 21.24 -14.88
C PRO A 18 -6.23 21.61 -13.44
N ARG A 19 -7.39 21.15 -12.96
CA ARG A 19 -7.87 21.30 -11.58
C ARG A 19 -8.44 19.99 -11.07
N PHE A 20 -8.27 19.69 -9.79
CA PHE A 20 -8.85 18.49 -9.19
C PHE A 20 -10.37 18.60 -9.14
N VAL A 21 -11.03 17.61 -9.74
CA VAL A 21 -12.44 17.29 -9.46
C VAL A 21 -12.50 16.36 -8.25
N GLN A 22 -11.59 15.40 -8.18
CA GLN A 22 -11.38 14.54 -7.03
C GLN A 22 -9.88 14.31 -6.84
N GLU A 23 -9.32 14.92 -5.80
CA GLU A 23 -7.93 14.70 -5.41
C GLU A 23 -7.79 13.35 -4.67
N PRO A 24 -6.71 12.60 -4.91
CA PRO A 24 -6.40 11.43 -4.10
C PRO A 24 -6.31 11.73 -2.60
N PRO A 25 -6.81 10.84 -1.72
CA PRO A 25 -6.57 10.95 -0.28
C PRO A 25 -5.08 10.72 0.04
N SER A 26 -4.57 11.39 1.07
CA SER A 26 -3.15 11.29 1.46
C SER A 26 -2.77 9.92 2.05
N ARG A 27 -3.75 9.13 2.48
CA ARG A 27 -3.56 7.79 3.03
C ARG A 27 -4.65 6.84 2.56
N VAL A 28 -4.25 5.66 2.12
CA VAL A 28 -5.15 4.59 1.67
C VAL A 28 -4.74 3.31 2.40
N VAL A 29 -5.66 2.77 3.19
CA VAL A 29 -5.49 1.46 3.84
C VAL A 29 -6.56 0.52 3.30
N PHE A 30 -6.16 -0.69 2.87
CA PHE A 30 -7.08 -1.62 2.23
C PHE A 30 -6.75 -3.07 2.53
N SER A 31 -7.72 -3.98 2.40
CA SER A 31 -7.48 -5.42 2.62
C SER A 31 -6.92 -6.08 1.37
N ASN A 32 -6.01 -7.05 1.58
CA ASN A 32 -5.53 -7.91 0.49
C ASN A 32 -6.66 -8.67 -0.25
N SER A 33 -7.77 -8.95 0.43
CA SER A 33 -8.92 -9.66 -0.15
C SER A 33 -9.81 -8.78 -1.04
N THR A 34 -9.82 -7.46 -0.83
CA THR A 34 -10.70 -6.52 -1.56
C THR A 34 -9.95 -5.68 -2.59
N GLY A 35 -8.68 -5.37 -2.34
CA GLY A 35 -7.97 -4.36 -3.13
C GLY A 35 -8.45 -2.94 -2.81
N ALA A 36 -8.08 -1.98 -3.67
CA ALA A 36 -8.44 -0.57 -3.54
C ALA A 36 -8.50 0.15 -4.89
N LYS A 37 -9.20 1.28 -4.94
CA LYS A 37 -9.18 2.23 -6.04
C LYS A 37 -8.92 3.63 -5.47
N VAL A 38 -7.86 4.27 -5.96
CA VAL A 38 -7.46 5.61 -5.57
C VAL A 38 -7.82 6.57 -6.71
N PRO A 39 -8.80 7.47 -6.51
CA PRO A 39 -9.23 8.35 -7.58
C PRO A 39 -8.20 9.44 -7.85
N CYS A 40 -8.07 9.85 -9.10
CA CYS A 40 -7.46 11.12 -9.50
C CYS A 40 -8.26 11.69 -10.68
N ALA A 41 -9.37 12.35 -10.36
CA ALA A 41 -10.22 12.96 -11.37
C ALA A 41 -9.85 14.43 -11.52
N VAL A 42 -9.60 14.85 -12.76
CA VAL A 42 -9.18 16.21 -13.10
C VAL A 42 -10.05 16.76 -14.21
N SER A 43 -10.29 18.06 -14.16
CA SER A 43 -10.91 18.82 -15.26
C SER A 43 -9.90 19.81 -15.81
N GLY A 44 -10.10 20.27 -17.03
CA GLY A 44 -9.20 21.17 -17.74
C GLY A 44 -9.45 21.11 -19.23
N TYR A 45 -9.08 22.16 -19.96
CA TYR A 45 -9.15 22.15 -21.42
C TYR A 45 -7.88 22.75 -22.06
N PRO A 46 -7.22 22.07 -23.02
CA PRO A 46 -7.49 20.72 -23.52
C PRO A 46 -7.49 19.66 -22.40
N ARG A 47 -8.20 18.53 -22.62
CA ARG A 47 -8.38 17.47 -21.60
C ARG A 47 -7.02 17.02 -21.06
N PRO A 48 -6.76 17.09 -19.73
CA PRO A 48 -5.48 16.69 -19.18
C PRO A 48 -5.23 15.19 -19.29
N SER A 49 -3.97 14.81 -19.56
CA SER A 49 -3.49 13.44 -19.43
C SER A 49 -3.07 13.17 -17.99
N VAL A 50 -3.50 12.04 -17.43
CA VAL A 50 -3.19 11.64 -16.04
C VAL A 50 -2.11 10.57 -16.05
N THR A 51 -1.04 10.81 -15.28
CA THR A 51 0.07 9.89 -15.06
C THR A 51 0.29 9.70 -13.58
N TRP A 52 0.46 8.45 -13.15
CA TRP A 52 0.84 8.13 -11.78
C TRP A 52 2.34 7.87 -11.67
N TYR A 53 2.93 8.31 -10.56
CA TYR A 53 4.33 8.12 -10.26
C TYR A 53 4.48 7.34 -8.95
N SER A 54 5.45 6.43 -8.90
CA SER A 54 5.92 5.86 -7.64
C SER A 54 6.79 6.87 -6.88
N HIS A 55 7.03 6.63 -5.58
CA HIS A 55 7.97 7.41 -4.77
C HIS A 55 9.36 7.57 -5.41
N GLN A 56 9.79 6.60 -6.23
CA GLN A 56 11.08 6.62 -6.92
C GLN A 56 11.06 7.50 -8.19
N GLY A 57 9.94 8.17 -8.49
CA GLY A 57 9.79 9.03 -9.67
C GLY A 57 9.51 8.26 -10.96
N HIS A 58 9.33 6.94 -10.90
CA HIS A 58 9.01 6.13 -12.08
C HIS A 58 7.54 6.31 -12.47
N ALA A 59 7.32 6.73 -13.72
CA ALA A 59 5.99 6.79 -14.31
C ALA A 59 5.42 5.36 -14.43
N LEU A 60 4.19 5.18 -13.95
CA LEU A 60 3.47 3.94 -14.08
C LEU A 60 2.83 3.91 -15.47
N ALA A 61 3.19 2.91 -16.28
CA ALA A 61 2.57 2.71 -17.57
C ALA A 61 1.05 2.51 -17.39
N ALA A 62 0.25 3.16 -18.23
CA ALA A 62 -1.13 2.77 -18.40
C ALA A 62 -1.11 1.31 -18.87
N SER A 63 -1.68 0.41 -18.08
CA SER A 63 -1.70 -1.02 -18.40
C SER A 63 -2.73 -1.26 -19.52
N VAL A 64 -2.42 -0.78 -20.71
CA VAL A 64 -3.03 -1.21 -21.97
C VAL A 64 -2.20 -2.41 -22.40
N GLY A 65 -2.84 -3.58 -22.52
CA GLY A 65 -2.17 -4.86 -22.76
C GLY A 65 -1.13 -4.78 -23.88
N GLY A 66 0.12 -5.01 -23.53
CA GLY A 66 1.26 -5.01 -24.44
C GLY A 66 2.52 -5.38 -23.66
N SER A 67 3.18 -6.44 -24.11
CA SER A 67 4.26 -7.18 -23.45
C SER A 67 5.60 -6.45 -23.31
N ASP A 68 5.75 -5.20 -23.78
CA ASP A 68 7.07 -4.66 -24.11
C ASP A 68 7.34 -3.23 -23.60
N ALA A 69 6.97 -2.90 -22.35
CA ALA A 69 7.22 -1.56 -21.79
C ALA A 69 7.81 -1.56 -20.37
N GLY A 70 9.15 -1.62 -20.29
CA GLY A 70 9.96 -1.14 -19.17
C GLY A 70 9.78 -1.86 -17.82
N PRO A 71 10.43 -1.39 -16.73
CA PRO A 71 10.49 -2.06 -15.42
C PRO A 71 9.14 -2.20 -14.69
N SER A 72 8.02 -1.91 -15.37
CA SER A 72 6.65 -2.23 -14.96
C SER A 72 6.32 -3.74 -15.00
N VAL A 73 7.32 -4.60 -15.27
CA VAL A 73 7.26 -6.06 -15.09
C VAL A 73 6.98 -6.46 -13.62
N VAL A 74 7.31 -5.60 -12.65
CA VAL A 74 7.09 -5.88 -11.22
C VAL A 74 5.59 -5.94 -10.86
N ALA A 75 4.71 -5.32 -11.66
CA ALA A 75 3.33 -5.16 -11.24
C ALA A 75 2.45 -6.40 -11.40
N ASN A 76 2.79 -7.45 -12.18
CA ASN A 76 1.97 -8.69 -12.36
C ASN A 76 0.44 -8.47 -12.37
N GLY A 77 -0.05 -7.36 -12.94
CA GLY A 77 -1.46 -6.93 -12.87
C GLY A 77 -2.01 -6.58 -11.47
N LEU A 78 -1.20 -6.62 -10.41
CA LEU A 78 -1.51 -6.21 -9.02
C LEU A 78 -1.89 -4.73 -8.91
N ARG A 79 -1.29 -3.88 -9.75
CA ARG A 79 -1.56 -2.44 -9.84
C ARG A 79 -1.78 -2.04 -11.30
N ARG A 80 -2.76 -1.17 -11.53
CA ARG A 80 -3.07 -0.61 -12.85
C ARG A 80 -3.56 0.82 -12.77
N VAL A 81 -3.21 1.64 -13.76
CA VAL A 81 -3.85 2.93 -13.99
C VAL A 81 -5.07 2.70 -14.88
N LEU A 82 -6.24 3.14 -14.42
CA LEU A 82 -7.50 3.01 -15.14
C LEU A 82 -7.71 4.19 -16.12
N PRO A 83 -8.55 4.02 -17.17
CA PRO A 83 -8.84 5.09 -18.14
C PRO A 83 -9.45 6.36 -17.54
N ASP A 84 -10.11 6.24 -16.37
CA ASP A 84 -10.67 7.36 -15.63
C ASP A 84 -9.63 8.13 -14.80
N GLY A 85 -8.35 7.75 -14.88
CA GLY A 85 -7.24 8.35 -14.15
C GLY A 85 -6.98 7.76 -12.77
N SER A 86 -7.79 6.80 -12.31
CA SER A 86 -7.62 6.18 -10.99
C SER A 86 -6.48 5.16 -10.96
N LEU A 87 -5.82 5.01 -9.81
CA LEU A 87 -4.89 3.91 -9.54
C LEU A 87 -5.63 2.77 -8.83
N ALA A 88 -5.70 1.60 -9.44
CA ALA A 88 -6.37 0.43 -8.88
C ALA A 88 -5.37 -0.64 -8.46
N PHE A 89 -5.63 -1.22 -7.29
CA PHE A 89 -4.95 -2.37 -6.71
C PHE A 89 -5.92 -3.54 -6.69
N ARG A 90 -5.59 -4.67 -7.33
CA ARG A 90 -6.43 -5.88 -7.24
C ARG A 90 -6.24 -6.58 -5.90
N ALA A 91 -7.17 -7.48 -5.60
CA ALA A 91 -6.96 -8.45 -4.53
C ALA A 91 -5.74 -9.32 -4.82
N PHE A 92 -5.05 -9.72 -3.77
CA PHE A 92 -3.79 -10.45 -3.84
C PHE A 92 -3.64 -11.43 -2.67
N SER A 93 -2.96 -12.55 -2.92
CA SER A 93 -2.61 -13.52 -1.89
C SER A 93 -1.41 -13.05 -1.06
N GLU A 94 -1.19 -13.62 0.12
CA GLU A 94 -0.01 -13.28 0.95
C GLU A 94 1.32 -13.47 0.20
N ARG A 95 1.39 -14.42 -0.76
CA ARG A 95 2.57 -14.68 -1.58
C ARG A 95 2.82 -13.62 -2.65
N GLU A 96 1.77 -12.92 -3.07
CA GLU A 96 1.85 -11.79 -4.03
C GLU A 96 2.09 -10.45 -3.31
N TYR A 97 2.29 -10.45 -1.99
CA TYR A 97 2.57 -9.23 -1.26
C TYR A 97 3.93 -8.65 -1.67
N ALA A 98 3.87 -7.51 -2.35
CA ALA A 98 5.02 -6.71 -2.76
C ALA A 98 5.06 -5.38 -1.99
N PRO A 99 6.04 -5.12 -1.10
CA PRO A 99 6.15 -3.86 -0.36
C PRO A 99 6.14 -2.60 -1.25
N GLU A 100 6.82 -2.65 -2.39
CA GLU A 100 6.90 -1.58 -3.39
C GLU A 100 5.57 -1.25 -4.08
N LEU A 101 4.58 -2.14 -3.95
CA LEU A 101 3.22 -1.97 -4.45
C LEU A 101 2.25 -1.65 -3.31
N HIS A 102 2.26 -2.48 -2.28
CA HIS A 102 1.28 -2.53 -1.20
C HIS A 102 1.65 -1.70 0.04
N HIS A 103 2.90 -1.22 0.14
CA HIS A 103 3.34 -0.33 1.20
C HIS A 103 4.24 0.77 0.61
N ALA A 104 3.66 1.58 -0.26
CA ALA A 104 4.37 2.55 -1.06
C ALA A 104 3.69 3.92 -1.06
N THR A 105 4.43 4.94 -1.47
CA THR A 105 3.90 6.29 -1.69
C THR A 105 3.77 6.53 -3.19
N TYR A 106 2.65 7.13 -3.60
CA TYR A 106 2.34 7.48 -4.98
C TYR A 106 2.01 8.95 -5.11
N ARG A 107 2.10 9.46 -6.35
CA ARG A 107 1.67 10.82 -6.69
C ARG A 107 0.99 10.82 -8.06
N CYS A 108 -0.13 11.52 -8.16
CA CYS A 108 -0.82 11.75 -9.42
C CYS A 108 -0.33 13.06 -10.05
N SER A 109 -0.08 13.05 -11.36
CA SER A 109 0.19 14.25 -12.15
C SER A 109 -0.81 14.32 -13.30
N ALA A 110 -1.38 15.49 -13.52
CA ALA A 110 -2.26 15.78 -14.64
C ALA A 110 -1.69 16.94 -15.47
N THR A 111 -1.50 16.73 -16.77
CA THR A 111 -0.86 17.72 -17.64
C THR A 111 -1.72 18.01 -18.86
N ASN A 112 -1.84 19.28 -19.22
CA ASN A 112 -2.34 19.72 -20.52
C ASN A 112 -1.44 20.83 -21.09
N ALA A 113 -1.80 21.38 -22.26
CA ALA A 113 -1.03 22.43 -22.91
C ALA A 113 -0.87 23.71 -22.07
N VAL A 114 -1.74 23.94 -21.09
CA VAL A 114 -1.73 25.14 -20.24
C VAL A 114 -0.83 24.94 -19.02
N GLY A 115 -0.74 23.71 -18.48
CA GLY A 115 0.16 23.42 -17.39
C GLY A 115 0.00 22.03 -16.78
N THR A 116 0.65 21.84 -15.63
CA THR A 116 0.70 20.59 -14.88
C THR A 116 0.18 20.81 -13.46
N LEU A 117 -0.67 19.89 -13.01
CA LEU A 117 -1.20 19.79 -11.65
C LEU A 117 -0.69 18.51 -11.02
N VAL A 118 -0.17 18.59 -9.79
CA VAL A 118 0.40 17.45 -9.08
C VAL A 118 -0.31 17.28 -7.73
N SER A 119 -0.67 16.06 -7.38
CA SER A 119 -1.34 15.76 -6.11
C SER A 119 -0.38 15.79 -4.93
N ARG A 120 -0.94 15.75 -3.72
CA ARG A 120 -0.20 15.35 -2.51
C ARG A 120 0.27 13.90 -2.61
N ASP A 121 1.17 13.53 -1.70
CA ASP A 121 1.61 12.15 -1.52
C ASP A 121 0.48 11.26 -1.02
N VAL A 122 0.31 10.13 -1.69
CA VAL A 122 -0.66 9.08 -1.37
C VAL A 122 0.08 7.91 -0.74
N LYS A 123 0.00 7.78 0.58
CA LYS A 123 0.59 6.66 1.32
C LYS A 123 -0.36 5.46 1.31
N VAL A 124 0.00 4.43 0.56
CA VAL A 124 -0.78 3.20 0.43
C VAL A 124 -0.25 2.14 1.40
N ARG A 125 -1.18 1.44 2.08
CA ARG A 125 -0.88 0.28 2.93
C ARG A 125 -1.93 -0.80 2.76
N ALA A 126 -1.52 -2.01 2.39
CA ALA A 126 -2.39 -3.17 2.46
C ALA A 126 -2.31 -3.84 3.84
N ASP A 127 -3.47 -4.26 4.37
CA ASP A 127 -3.58 -5.10 5.54
C ASP A 127 -3.88 -6.54 5.10
N THR A 128 -2.94 -7.44 5.39
CA THR A 128 -3.03 -8.87 5.06
C THR A 128 -3.73 -9.67 6.15
N ARG A 129 -4.06 -9.06 7.30
CA ARG A 129 -4.75 -9.74 8.40
C ARG A 129 -6.21 -9.95 8.04
N SER A 130 -6.49 -11.14 7.50
CA SER A 130 -7.85 -11.53 7.15
C SER A 130 -8.76 -11.56 8.39
N LEU A 131 -9.82 -10.76 8.35
CA LEU A 131 -10.99 -10.91 9.25
C LEU A 131 -11.73 -12.25 9.01
N ALA A 132 -11.25 -13.09 8.07
CA ALA A 132 -11.78 -14.42 7.77
C ALA A 132 -11.74 -15.38 8.98
N ARG A 133 -10.92 -15.11 10.01
CA ARG A 133 -10.95 -15.89 11.27
C ARG A 133 -12.18 -15.67 12.15
N ARG A 134 -13.09 -14.74 11.80
CA ARG A 134 -14.32 -14.46 12.58
C ARG A 134 -15.62 -15.02 11.99
N ARG A 135 -15.57 -15.88 10.96
CA ARG A 135 -16.72 -16.74 10.60
C ARG A 135 -16.63 -18.13 11.25
N GLY A 136 -16.10 -18.17 12.47
CA GLY A 136 -16.15 -19.34 13.34
C GLY A 136 -17.55 -19.52 13.90
N SER A 137 -18.28 -20.47 13.33
CA SER A 137 -18.94 -21.56 14.06
C SER A 137 -19.31 -21.23 15.52
N LYS A 138 -20.58 -20.91 15.78
CA LYS A 138 -21.19 -21.17 17.08
C LYS A 138 -22.45 -22.00 16.85
N ARG A 139 -22.25 -23.31 16.77
CA ARG A 139 -23.28 -24.31 17.07
C ARG A 139 -23.88 -23.94 18.43
N ARG A 140 -25.09 -23.38 18.45
CA ARG A 140 -25.91 -23.26 19.66
C ARG A 140 -26.66 -24.57 19.84
N GLY A 141 -26.00 -25.51 20.49
CA GLY A 141 -26.62 -26.65 21.14
C GLY A 141 -26.05 -26.71 22.55
N LEU A 142 -26.73 -26.10 23.51
CA LEU A 142 -26.48 -26.35 24.92
C LEU A 142 -27.83 -26.55 25.60
N ARG A 143 -28.05 -27.81 25.98
CA ARG A 143 -29.09 -28.25 26.89
C ARG A 143 -28.84 -27.63 28.26
N GLU A 144 -29.92 -27.21 28.89
CA GLU A 144 -29.97 -26.75 30.27
C GLU A 144 -30.15 -27.97 31.18
N SER A 145 -29.21 -28.20 32.08
CA SER A 145 -29.38 -29.06 33.25
C SER A 145 -28.48 -28.52 34.33
N ALA A 146 -29.11 -27.88 35.30
CA ALA A 146 -28.50 -27.35 36.51
C ALA A 146 -28.42 -28.43 37.60
N VAL A 147 -27.57 -28.12 38.59
CA VAL A 147 -27.50 -28.68 39.96
C VAL A 147 -26.77 -30.03 40.06
N GLY A 148 -25.73 -30.23 40.87
CA GLY A 148 -25.02 -29.38 41.83
C GLY A 148 -24.02 -30.21 42.67
N SER A 149 -23.29 -29.50 43.53
CA SER A 149 -22.64 -29.97 44.78
C SER A 149 -21.17 -30.41 44.80
N ALA A 150 -20.53 -29.93 45.89
CA ALA A 150 -19.25 -30.27 46.53
C ALA A 150 -17.98 -29.96 45.72
N GLY A 151 -16.97 -29.24 46.21
CA GLY A 151 -16.51 -29.02 47.58
C GLY A 151 -15.03 -29.43 47.62
N ASN A 152 -14.11 -28.49 47.91
CA ASN A 152 -12.95 -28.64 48.80
C ASN A 152 -11.81 -27.65 48.52
N THR A 153 -11.35 -27.14 49.64
CA THR A 153 -10.24 -26.25 49.97
C THR A 153 -8.88 -26.77 49.51
N ALA A 154 -7.97 -25.88 49.06
CA ALA A 154 -6.56 -25.89 49.47
C ALA A 154 -5.83 -24.63 48.99
N HIS A 155 -5.17 -23.98 49.95
CA HIS A 155 -4.09 -23.02 49.77
C HIS A 155 -2.99 -23.53 48.83
N ASN A 156 -2.40 -22.64 48.04
CA ASN A 156 -0.95 -22.53 47.98
C ASN A 156 -0.51 -21.11 47.55
N ASP A 157 0.36 -20.52 48.36
CA ASP A 157 1.11 -19.29 48.07
C ASP A 157 2.23 -19.59 47.06
N SER A 158 2.44 -18.70 46.09
CA SER A 158 3.79 -18.35 45.59
C SER A 158 3.75 -17.14 44.68
N LEU A 159 4.13 -16.01 45.28
CA LEU A 159 4.78 -14.88 44.61
C LEU A 159 6.06 -15.35 43.91
N LEU A 160 6.16 -15.22 42.59
CA LEU A 160 7.43 -14.98 41.90
C LEU A 160 7.19 -14.12 40.65
N THR A 161 7.64 -12.87 40.77
CA THR A 161 8.42 -12.08 39.79
C THR A 161 8.38 -12.50 38.31
N GLY A 162 8.12 -11.51 37.45
CA GLY A 162 7.89 -11.69 36.03
C GLY A 162 9.08 -12.17 35.20
N GLU A 163 8.77 -12.59 33.99
CA GLU A 163 9.49 -12.30 32.75
C GLU A 163 8.70 -12.84 31.55
N ALA A 164 8.97 -12.25 30.38
CA ALA A 164 8.18 -12.35 29.18
C ALA A 164 8.07 -13.77 28.58
N CYS A 165 6.87 -14.10 28.12
CA CYS A 165 6.59 -15.27 27.29
C CYS A 165 7.19 -15.07 25.88
N CYS A 166 8.39 -15.61 25.63
CA CYS A 166 8.95 -15.76 24.30
C CYS A 166 8.64 -17.17 23.77
N ILE A 167 7.54 -17.34 23.05
CA ILE A 167 7.33 -18.55 22.23
C ILE A 167 7.78 -18.23 20.80
N LEU A 168 9.01 -18.63 20.47
CA LEU A 168 9.43 -18.90 19.09
C LEU A 168 10.00 -20.32 19.01
N PRO A 169 9.71 -21.09 17.94
CA PRO A 169 10.17 -22.45 17.81
C PRO A 169 11.57 -22.52 17.16
N ARG A 170 12.46 -23.25 17.82
CA ARG A 170 13.65 -23.96 17.28
C ARG A 170 14.77 -23.16 16.60
N GLU A 171 15.28 -22.11 17.23
CA GLU A 171 16.72 -21.79 17.18
C GLU A 171 17.13 -21.23 18.57
N ARG A 172 18.27 -21.65 19.12
CA ARG A 172 18.68 -21.35 20.51
C ARG A 172 18.71 -19.85 20.81
N CYS A 173 18.11 -19.42 21.92
CA CYS A 173 18.39 -18.12 22.54
C CYS A 173 19.90 -18.04 22.84
N LYS A 174 20.61 -17.12 22.18
CA LYS A 174 21.97 -16.73 22.55
C LYS A 174 21.91 -15.45 23.36
N THR A 175 22.65 -15.41 24.46
CA THR A 175 22.77 -14.25 25.33
C THR A 175 23.61 -13.17 24.65
N GLU A 176 23.40 -11.91 25.04
CA GLU A 176 24.03 -10.69 24.50
C GLU A 176 25.58 -10.68 24.58
N LYS A 177 26.18 -11.66 25.27
CA LYS A 177 27.63 -11.81 25.44
C LYS A 177 28.36 -12.49 24.27
N GLU A 178 27.67 -13.24 23.39
CA GLU A 178 28.32 -13.97 22.28
C GLU A 178 28.48 -13.14 20.98
N PHE A 179 27.89 -11.95 20.87
CA PHE A 179 28.00 -11.12 19.67
C PHE A 179 29.32 -10.31 19.59
N SER A 180 30.04 -10.15 20.71
CA SER A 180 31.20 -9.24 20.77
C SER A 180 32.52 -9.79 20.23
N GLU A 181 32.73 -11.11 20.14
CA GLU A 181 34.03 -11.66 19.67
C GLU A 181 34.14 -11.82 18.15
N LYS A 182 33.03 -11.78 17.40
CA LYS A 182 33.07 -11.83 15.92
C LYS A 182 33.13 -10.45 15.25
N GLY A 183 33.00 -9.36 16.01
CA GLY A 183 33.05 -7.98 15.50
C GLY A 183 34.44 -7.35 15.36
N GLN A 184 35.50 -7.98 15.88
CA GLN A 184 36.86 -7.37 15.92
C GLN A 184 37.87 -7.94 14.93
N ARG A 185 37.49 -8.85 14.03
CA ARG A 185 38.42 -9.48 13.06
C ARG A 185 38.31 -8.96 11.62
N MET A 186 37.85 -7.71 11.42
CA MET A 186 37.74 -7.04 10.11
C MET A 186 38.31 -5.61 10.13
N ARG A 187 39.34 -5.34 10.94
CA ARG A 187 40.15 -4.10 10.85
C ARG A 187 41.64 -4.43 10.97
N SER A 188 42.23 -4.97 9.91
CA SER A 188 43.63 -4.72 9.58
C SER A 188 43.95 -5.40 8.25
N LYS A 189 44.08 -4.60 7.19
CA LYS A 189 44.91 -4.84 6.00
C LYS A 189 44.82 -3.58 5.14
N ASN A 190 45.68 -2.61 5.47
CA ASN A 190 45.95 -1.43 4.68
C ASN A 190 47.33 -1.64 4.03
N PRO A 191 47.44 -1.95 2.74
CA PRO A 191 48.74 -2.00 2.08
C PRO A 191 49.10 -0.61 1.53
N SER A 192 50.16 -0.06 2.09
CA SER A 192 50.86 1.15 1.66
C SER A 192 51.40 1.03 0.23
N LEU A 193 51.14 2.06 -0.60
CA LEU A 193 51.78 2.29 -1.90
C LEU A 193 53.27 2.63 -1.74
N PRO A 194 54.18 2.08 -2.56
CA PRO A 194 55.53 2.62 -2.68
C PRO A 194 55.57 3.80 -3.65
N ARG A 195 56.21 4.89 -3.22
CA ARG A 195 56.69 5.97 -4.09
C ARG A 195 57.87 5.45 -4.93
N SER A 196 57.86 5.77 -6.22
CA SER A 196 59.07 6.14 -6.97
C SER A 196 58.69 7.04 -8.14
#